data_AF-A0A439SGZ1-F1
#
_entry.id   AF-A0A439SGZ1-F1
#
_cell.length_a   1.000
_cell.length_b   1.000
_cell.length_c   1.000
_cell.angle_alpha   90.00
_cell.angle_beta   90.00
_cell.angle_gamma   90.00
#
_symmetry.space_group_name_H-M   'P 1'
#
loop_
_entity.id
_entity.type
_entity.pdbx_description
1 polymer ?
#
loop_
_entity_poly.entity_id
_entity_poly.type
_entity_poly.pdbx_seq_one_letter_code
_entity_poly.pdbx_strand_id
1 'polypeptide(L)'
;MTAVAIAEAGREARRTALILAASQAIIGSAAPIAISVGGLAGHYLLGSDKSLATAPITGFNVGVALGALPAAAIIRRLGQRDGFMTGTIVTALGGLIATLALFQA
;
A
#
# COMPACT_ATOMS: atom_id res chain seq x y z
N MET A 1 29.27 -31.58 0.45
CA MET A 1 27.80 -31.57 0.60
C MET A 1 27.30 -30.23 1.16
N THR A 2 27.96 -29.66 2.17
CA THR A 2 27.63 -28.35 2.75
C THR A 2 27.76 -27.18 1.77
N ALA A 3 28.86 -27.08 1.00
CA ALA A 3 29.12 -25.97 0.07
C ALA A 3 28.04 -25.78 -1.03
N VAL A 4 27.47 -26.88 -1.55
CA VAL A 4 26.41 -26.83 -2.55
C VAL A 4 25.11 -26.31 -1.93
N ALA A 5 24.77 -26.77 -0.72
CA ALA A 5 23.58 -26.32 0.00
C ALA A 5 23.61 -24.80 0.31
N ILE A 6 24.76 -24.25 0.70
CA ILE A 6 24.91 -22.80 0.94
C ILE A 6 24.75 -22.00 -0.36
N ALA A 7 25.29 -22.50 -1.47
CA ALA A 7 25.17 -21.86 -2.78
C ALA A 7 23.72 -21.84 -3.29
N GLU A 8 22.97 -22.93 -3.08
CA GLU A 8 21.54 -22.99 -3.43
C GLU A 8 20.70 -22.07 -2.53
N ALA A 9 20.90 -22.10 -1.22
CA ALA A 9 20.22 -21.21 -0.28
C ALA A 9 20.46 -19.73 -0.61
N GLY A 10 21.69 -19.37 -1.00
CA GLY A 10 22.02 -18.00 -1.43
C GLY A 10 21.30 -17.60 -2.73
N ARG A 11 21.11 -18.53 -3.66
CA ARG A 11 20.39 -18.29 -4.91
C ARG A 11 18.89 -18.09 -4.66
N GLU A 12 18.31 -18.89 -3.77
CA GLU A 12 16.91 -18.78 -3.36
C GLU A 12 16.63 -17.48 -2.57
N ALA A 13 17.52 -17.11 -1.66
CA ALA A 13 17.43 -15.86 -0.92
C ALA A 13 17.47 -14.65 -1.86
N ARG A 14 18.37 -14.63 -2.86
CA ARG A 14 18.42 -13.57 -3.89
C ARG A 14 17.12 -13.48 -4.68
N ARG A 15 16.56 -14.63 -5.08
CA ARG A 15 15.30 -14.68 -5.84
C ARG A 15 14.14 -14.11 -5.00
N THR A 16 14.02 -14.52 -3.74
CA THR A 16 13.01 -14.01 -2.82
C THR A 16 13.16 -12.51 -2.58
N ALA A 17 14.39 -12.03 -2.39
CA ALA A 17 14.66 -10.60 -2.21
C ALA A 17 14.23 -9.77 -3.43
N LEU A 18 14.51 -10.25 -4.66
CA LEU A 18 14.07 -9.57 -5.88
C LEU A 18 12.54 -9.51 -6.01
N ILE A 19 11.84 -10.61 -5.69
CA ILE A 19 10.38 -10.65 -5.71
C ILE A 19 9.80 -9.68 -4.69
N LEU A 20 10.34 -9.66 -3.47
CA LEU A 20 9.92 -8.73 -2.44
C LEU A 20 10.21 -7.28 -2.82
N ALA A 21 11.39 -6.99 -3.39
CA ALA A 21 11.74 -5.65 -3.84
C ALA A 21 10.79 -5.15 -4.94
N ALA A 22 10.47 -5.98 -5.94
CA ALA A 22 9.50 -5.63 -6.98
C ALA A 22 8.10 -5.40 -6.40
N SER A 23 7.67 -6.26 -5.46
CA SER A 23 6.37 -6.12 -4.79
C SER A 23 6.31 -4.84 -3.96
N GLN A 24 7.39 -4.51 -3.23
CA GLN A 24 7.51 -3.28 -2.43
C GLN A 24 7.60 -2.04 -3.32
N ALA A 25 8.16 -2.11 -4.52
CA ALA A 25 8.12 -1.00 -5.46
C ALA A 25 6.68 -0.66 -5.87
N ILE A 26 5.87 -1.68 -6.14
CA ILE A 26 4.45 -1.51 -6.48
C ILE A 26 3.69 -0.94 -5.27
N ILE A 27 3.77 -1.58 -4.10
CA ILE A 27 3.06 -1.12 -2.90
C ILE A 27 3.56 0.25 -2.44
N GLY A 28 4.87 0.49 -2.51
CA GLY A 28 5.49 1.76 -2.16
C GLY A 28 5.06 2.92 -3.05
N SER A 29 4.61 2.64 -4.28
CA SER A 29 4.04 3.68 -5.17
C SER A 29 2.63 4.11 -4.77
N ALA A 30 1.91 3.34 -3.95
CA ALA A 30 0.52 3.63 -3.60
C ALA A 30 0.34 4.97 -2.89
N ALA A 31 1.19 5.28 -1.90
CA ALA A 31 1.14 6.54 -1.15
C ALA A 31 1.35 7.79 -2.05
N PRO A 32 2.43 7.89 -2.85
CA PRO A 32 2.62 9.05 -3.73
C PRO A 32 1.54 9.16 -4.82
N ILE A 33 1.00 8.06 -5.34
CA ILE A 33 -0.13 8.07 -6.27
C ILE A 33 -1.37 8.65 -5.57
N ALA A 34 -1.73 8.12 -4.39
CA ALA A 34 -2.90 8.56 -3.64
C ALA A 34 -2.84 10.04 -3.26
N ILE A 35 -1.67 10.55 -2.87
CA ILE A 35 -1.48 11.96 -2.53
C ILE A 35 -1.60 12.83 -3.79
N SER A 36 -0.92 12.45 -4.88
CA SER A 36 -0.92 13.23 -6.13
C SER A 36 -2.32 13.30 -6.75
N VAL A 37 -3.00 12.15 -6.88
CA VAL A 37 -4.33 12.07 -7.47
C VAL A 37 -5.38 12.59 -6.51
N GLY A 38 -5.28 12.29 -5.22
CA GLY A 38 -6.25 12.72 -4.20
C GLY A 38 -6.34 14.24 -4.06
N GLY A 39 -5.20 14.95 -4.15
CA GLY A 39 -5.21 16.42 -4.16
C GLY A 39 -5.89 16.99 -5.40
N LEU A 40 -5.63 16.42 -6.58
CA LEU A 40 -6.29 16.84 -7.82
C LEU A 40 -7.79 16.54 -7.80
N ALA A 41 -8.17 15.34 -7.36
CA ALA A 41 -9.55 14.91 -7.21
C ALA A 41 -10.31 15.83 -6.24
N GLY A 42 -9.76 16.07 -5.05
CA GLY A 42 -10.37 16.98 -4.06
C GLY A 42 -10.53 18.39 -4.60
N HIS A 43 -9.56 18.92 -5.35
CA HIS A 43 -9.70 20.23 -5.99
C HIS A 43 -10.73 20.23 -7.13
N TYR A 44 -10.82 19.15 -7.91
CA TYR A 44 -11.73 19.04 -9.06
C TYR A 44 -13.20 18.88 -8.62
N LEU A 45 -13.45 18.08 -7.59
CA LEU A 45 -14.79 17.73 -7.10
C LEU A 45 -15.51 18.89 -6.39
N LEU A 46 -14.78 19.87 -5.86
CA LEU A 46 -15.32 20.85 -4.91
C LEU A 46 -15.85 22.16 -5.52
N GLY A 47 -15.90 22.30 -6.86
CA GLY A 47 -16.55 23.46 -7.49
C GLY A 47 -15.89 24.80 -7.17
N SER A 48 -16.61 25.75 -6.55
CA SER A 48 -16.07 27.07 -6.18
C SER A 48 -15.46 27.12 -4.77
N ASP A 49 -15.94 26.30 -3.84
CA ASP A 49 -15.45 26.25 -2.46
C ASP A 49 -14.39 25.16 -2.31
N LYS A 50 -13.11 25.55 -2.27
CA LYS A 50 -11.96 24.63 -2.19
C LYS A 50 -11.51 24.33 -0.76
N SER A 51 -12.29 24.67 0.25
CA SER A 51 -11.93 24.52 1.66
C SER A 51 -11.60 23.08 2.07
N LEU A 52 -12.16 22.07 1.39
CA LEU A 52 -11.88 20.64 1.65
C LEU A 52 -11.04 19.96 0.56
N ALA A 53 -10.31 20.70 -0.28
CA ALA A 53 -9.54 20.11 -1.39
C ALA A 53 -8.47 19.10 -0.91
N THR A 54 -7.99 19.23 0.33
CA THR A 54 -7.02 18.31 0.94
C THR A 54 -7.67 17.20 1.76
N ALA A 55 -9.00 17.16 1.87
CA ALA A 55 -9.71 16.14 2.64
C ALA A 55 -9.36 14.70 2.23
N PRO A 56 -9.15 14.35 0.93
CA PRO A 56 -8.68 13.03 0.55
C PRO A 56 -7.30 12.68 1.14
N ILE A 57 -6.37 13.65 1.20
CA ILE A 57 -5.02 13.46 1.76
C ILE A 57 -5.09 13.31 3.29
N THR A 58 -5.94 14.10 3.94
CA THR A 58 -6.22 13.96 5.37
C THR A 58 -6.81 12.59 5.69
N GLY A 59 -7.77 12.13 4.88
CA GLY A 59 -8.35 10.79 4.99
C GLY A 59 -7.32 9.67 4.85
N PHE A 60 -6.39 9.79 3.89
CA PHE A 60 -5.26 8.87 3.75
C PHE A 60 -4.42 8.79 5.04
N ASN A 61 -3.98 9.94 5.58
CA ASN A 61 -3.16 9.98 6.79
C ASN A 61 -3.89 9.43 8.02
N VAL A 62 -5.18 9.75 8.18
CA VAL A 62 -6.01 9.18 9.25
C VAL A 62 -6.14 7.67 9.09
N GLY A 63 -6.37 7.18 7.87
CA GLY A 63 -6.41 5.74 7.59
C GLY A 63 -5.11 5.03 7.94
N VAL A 64 -3.95 5.62 7.59
CA VAL A 64 -2.63 5.09 7.97
C VAL A 64 -2.46 5.05 9.49
N ALA A 65 -2.83 6.12 10.19
CA ALA A 65 -2.72 6.20 11.64
C ALA A 65 -3.58 5.14 12.34
N LEU A 66 -4.84 4.98 11.91
CA LEU A 66 -5.75 3.96 12.43
C LEU A 66 -5.30 2.54 12.05
N GLY A 67 -4.69 2.38 10.88
CA GLY A 67 -4.21 1.10 10.35
C GLY A 67 -2.89 0.62 10.97
N ALA A 68 -2.07 1.50 11.54
CA ALA A 68 -0.73 1.17 12.01
C ALA A 68 -0.72 0.08 13.11
N LEU A 69 -1.51 0.28 14.17
CA LEU A 69 -1.62 -0.68 15.29
C LEU A 69 -2.20 -2.05 14.86
N PRO A 70 -3.34 -2.12 14.14
CA PRO A 70 -3.86 -3.41 13.69
C PRO A 70 -2.93 -4.08 12.68
N ALA A 71 -2.28 -3.34 11.78
CA ALA A 71 -1.29 -3.91 10.86
C ALA A 71 -0.11 -4.56 11.61
N ALA A 72 0.42 -3.87 12.62
CA ALA A 72 1.49 -4.42 13.47
C ALA A 72 1.03 -5.70 14.21
N ALA A 73 -0.21 -5.73 14.70
CA ALA A 73 -0.77 -6.91 15.35
C ALA A 73 -0.94 -8.09 14.37
N ILE A 74 -1.38 -7.83 13.14
CA ILE A 74 -1.52 -8.84 12.08
C ILE A 74 -0.16 -9.42 11.71
N ILE A 75 0.84 -8.58 11.45
CA ILE A 75 2.20 -9.01 11.12
C ILE A 75 2.81 -9.83 12.27
N ARG A 76 2.57 -9.43 13.52
CA ARG A 76 3.05 -10.18 14.69
C ARG A 76 2.40 -11.56 14.83
N ARG A 77 1.15 -11.74 14.37
CA ARG A 77 0.41 -13.01 14.50
C ARG A 77 0.59 -13.94 13.29
N LEU A 78 0.57 -13.41 12.08
CA LEU A 78 0.63 -14.16 10.82
C LEU A 78 2.04 -14.23 10.22
N GLY A 79 2.98 -13.42 10.73
CA GLY A 79 4.31 -13.26 10.16
C GLY A 79 4.38 -12.23 9.03
N GLN A 80 5.59 -11.90 8.60
CA GLN A 80 5.87 -10.81 7.66
C GLN A 80 5.25 -11.03 6.27
N ARG A 81 5.32 -12.27 5.76
CA ARG A 81 4.82 -12.60 4.41
C ARG A 81 3.30 -12.49 4.32
N ASP A 82 2.59 -13.13 5.24
CA ASP A 82 1.13 -13.14 5.24
C ASP A 82 0.57 -11.78 5.72
N GLY A 83 1.28 -11.10 6.61
CA GLY A 83 1.03 -9.69 6.95
C GLY A 83 1.17 -8.76 5.75
N PHE A 84 2.17 -8.98 4.89
CA PHE A 84 2.31 -8.21 3.65
C PHE A 84 1.17 -8.51 2.65
N MET A 85 0.79 -9.77 2.50
CA MET A 85 -0.31 -10.17 1.60
C MET A 85 -1.65 -9.57 2.02
N THR A 86 -1.96 -9.61 3.32
CA THR A 86 -3.19 -8.98 3.86
C THR A 86 -3.20 -7.47 3.63
N GLY A 87 -2.10 -6.77 3.88
CA GLY A 87 -1.97 -5.34 3.57
C GLY A 87 -2.16 -5.03 2.08
N THR A 88 -1.65 -5.91 1.20
CA THR A 88 -1.81 -5.78 -0.26
C THR A 88 -3.27 -5.88 -0.68
N ILE A 89 -4.02 -6.84 -0.12
CA ILE A 89 -5.47 -6.99 -0.38
C ILE A 89 -6.24 -5.76 0.08
N VAL A 90 -5.95 -5.25 1.28
CA VAL A 90 -6.59 -4.03 1.81
C VAL A 90 -6.32 -2.83 0.90
N THR A 91 -5.07 -2.68 0.43
CA THR A 91 -4.68 -1.62 -0.50
C THR A 91 -5.44 -1.73 -1.82
N ALA A 92 -5.55 -2.94 -2.38
CA ALA A 92 -6.27 -3.19 -3.63
C ALA A 92 -7.77 -2.88 -3.51
N LEU A 93 -8.41 -3.29 -2.40
CA LEU A 93 -9.82 -2.96 -2.14
C LEU A 93 -10.03 -1.46 -1.97
N GLY A 94 -9.16 -0.77 -1.24
CA GLY A 94 -9.21 0.69 -1.11
C GLY A 94 -9.08 1.40 -2.45
N GLY A 95 -8.16 0.95 -3.31
CA GLY A 95 -8.01 1.45 -4.67
C GLY A 95 -9.27 1.24 -5.51
N LEU A 96 -9.86 0.04 -5.46
CA LEU A 96 -11.11 -0.26 -6.17
C LEU A 96 -12.26 0.64 -5.72
N ILE A 97 -12.43 0.83 -4.40
CA ILE A 97 -13.44 1.72 -3.84
C ILE A 97 -13.21 3.16 -4.32
N ALA A 98 -11.97 3.65 -4.29
CA ALA A 98 -11.64 4.99 -4.76
C ALA A 98 -11.95 5.18 -6.25
N THR A 99 -11.61 4.19 -7.08
CA THR A 99 -11.95 4.21 -8.51
C THR A 99 -13.46 4.27 -8.73
N LEU A 100 -14.23 3.42 -8.05
CA LEU A 100 -15.70 3.41 -8.17
C LEU A 100 -16.35 4.71 -7.66
N ALA A 101 -15.78 5.32 -6.62
CA ALA A 101 -16.25 6.60 -6.11
C ALA A 101 -16.00 7.73 -7.11
N LEU A 102 -14.82 7.75 -7.75
CA LEU A 102 -14.49 8.75 -8.79
C LEU A 102 -15.36 8.61 -10.05
N PHE A 103 -15.75 7.40 -10.44
CA PHE A 103 -16.65 7.21 -11.59
C PHE A 103 -18.11 7.58 -11.30
N GLN A 104 -18.53 7.59 -10.03
CA GLN A 104 -19.89 7.99 -9.64
C GLN A 104 -20.03 9.49 -9.36
N ALA A 105 -18.93 10.19 -9.12
CA ALA A 105 -18.91 11.60 -8.77
C ALA A 105 -18.94 12.50 -10.01
#